data_AF-A0A962GY71-F1
#
_entry.id   AF-A0A962GY71-F1
#
_cell.length_a   1.000
_cell.length_b   1.000
_cell.length_c   1.000
_cell.angle_alpha   90.00
_cell.angle_beta   90.00
_cell.angle_gamma   90.00
#
_symmetry.space_group_name_H-M   'P 1'
#
loop_
_entity.id
_entity.type
_entity.pdbx_description
1 polymer ?
#
loop_
_entity_poly.entity_id
_entity_poly.type
_entity_poly.pdbx_seq_one_letter_code
_entity_poly.pdbx_strand_id
1 'polypeptide(L)'
;MKTMRARQFLTSLCAVLITCCLLTETAVAVPQLPEFTYQGRLSQNGAPANGSFNLSFALFDADTNGNQIGATISEPGFPVTNGLFTVSLSFPGAFDGTQLWLQVSVNGTPMLPRQAVSTTPVAQFALSGSISGPAGGDLTGNYPNPTIADGAVTNAKIGIAAVTSSKLGSSSVTSAAIASAAVGNSELATAAVSSSKIADLAVTETKIGNNSITRAKIMGADITGTMGGVSLAGGACADVSVSAGGAQVNDLVIFGLQAGATLPSRFIALPGRVDSAGVVMLRFCNIGTATQSFSSLNVHILTMR
;
A
#
# COMPACT_ATOMS: atom_id res chain seq x y z
N MET A 1 -37.78 -71.43 -28.06
CA MET A 1 -37.72 -70.55 -26.87
C MET A 1 -36.43 -70.88 -26.14
N LYS A 2 -35.48 -70.01 -25.81
CA LYS A 2 -35.44 -68.55 -25.76
C LYS A 2 -33.94 -68.20 -25.77
N THR A 3 -33.50 -67.60 -26.87
CA THR A 3 -32.55 -66.47 -26.99
C THR A 3 -31.82 -65.96 -25.74
N MET A 4 -30.52 -65.68 -25.95
CA MET A 4 -29.73 -64.55 -25.40
C MET A 4 -29.27 -64.65 -23.92
N ARG A 5 -28.05 -64.30 -23.52
CA ARG A 5 -27.19 -63.19 -23.99
C ARG A 5 -25.75 -63.33 -23.45
N ALA A 6 -24.78 -63.29 -24.36
CA ALA A 6 -23.36 -63.09 -24.09
C ALA A 6 -23.08 -61.67 -23.57
N ARG A 7 -23.24 -61.42 -22.26
CA ARG A 7 -23.02 -60.09 -21.65
C ARG A 7 -22.39 -60.07 -20.26
N GLN A 8 -21.84 -61.17 -19.76
CA GLN A 8 -21.26 -61.24 -18.40
C GLN A 8 -19.72 -61.20 -18.32
N PHE A 9 -19.01 -61.20 -19.45
CA PHE A 9 -17.53 -61.17 -19.45
C PHE A 9 -16.90 -59.77 -19.51
N LEU A 10 -17.69 -58.70 -19.66
CA LEU A 10 -17.15 -57.33 -19.79
C LEU A 10 -17.24 -56.50 -18.49
N THR A 11 -17.97 -56.97 -17.47
CA THR A 11 -18.10 -56.28 -16.17
C THR A 11 -17.03 -56.68 -15.16
N SER A 12 -16.34 -57.82 -15.36
CA SER A 12 -15.30 -58.29 -14.43
C SER A 12 -13.90 -57.74 -14.73
N LEU A 13 -13.63 -57.24 -15.94
CA LEU A 13 -12.32 -56.68 -16.30
C LEU A 13 -12.21 -55.18 -15.97
N CYS A 14 -13.34 -54.47 -15.87
CA CYS A 14 -13.39 -53.06 -15.49
C CYS A 14 -13.33 -52.84 -13.96
N ALA A 15 -13.78 -53.81 -13.16
CA ALA A 15 -13.72 -53.74 -11.69
C ALA A 15 -12.31 -53.98 -11.13
N VAL A 16 -11.46 -54.72 -11.85
CA VAL A 16 -10.08 -55.02 -11.41
C VAL A 16 -9.10 -53.90 -11.81
N LEU A 17 -9.35 -53.15 -12.88
CA LEU A 17 -8.48 -52.03 -13.29
C LEU A 17 -8.79 -50.70 -12.61
N ILE A 18 -10.02 -50.45 -12.13
CA ILE A 18 -10.40 -49.20 -11.45
C ILE A 18 -10.08 -49.22 -9.95
N THR A 19 -9.82 -50.39 -9.36
CA THR A 19 -9.32 -50.51 -7.98
C THR A 19 -7.79 -50.34 -7.87
N CYS A 20 -7.10 -50.18 -9.01
CA CYS A 20 -5.64 -49.96 -9.08
C CYS A 20 -5.26 -48.46 -8.98
N CYS A 21 -6.21 -47.57 -8.74
CA CYS A 21 -6.00 -46.13 -8.69
C CYS A 21 -6.48 -45.59 -7.34
N LEU A 22 -5.54 -45.07 -6.53
CA LEU A 22 -5.69 -44.36 -5.23
C LEU A 22 -5.06 -45.05 -3.99
N LEU A 23 -3.98 -45.82 -4.16
CA LEU A 23 -2.97 -45.89 -3.10
C LEU A 23 -1.95 -44.77 -3.37
N THR A 24 -2.31 -43.55 -2.97
CA THR A 24 -1.28 -42.53 -2.74
C THR A 24 -0.55 -42.95 -1.48
N GLU A 25 0.58 -43.65 -1.64
CA GLU A 25 1.55 -43.78 -0.57
C GLU A 25 2.06 -42.37 -0.27
N THR A 26 1.48 -41.73 0.74
CA THR A 26 2.17 -40.63 1.39
C THR A 26 3.42 -41.23 2.00
N ALA A 27 4.57 -41.02 1.37
CA ALA A 27 5.85 -41.22 2.03
C ALA A 27 5.89 -40.27 3.24
N VAL A 28 5.44 -40.76 4.39
CA VAL A 28 5.65 -40.08 5.65
C VAL A 28 7.15 -40.15 5.87
N ALA A 29 7.82 -39.00 5.95
CA ALA A 29 9.21 -38.97 6.36
C ALA A 29 9.31 -39.72 7.69
N VAL A 30 9.99 -40.88 7.68
CA VAL A 30 10.27 -41.58 8.92
C VAL A 30 11.21 -40.66 9.69
N PRO A 31 10.85 -40.19 10.90
CA PRO A 31 11.77 -39.40 11.69
C PRO A 31 13.07 -40.19 11.80
N GLN A 32 14.20 -39.55 11.49
CA GLN A 32 15.49 -40.20 11.64
C GLN A 32 15.55 -40.77 13.06
N LEU A 33 15.94 -42.06 13.16
CA LEU A 33 15.96 -42.76 14.44
C LEU A 33 16.80 -41.93 15.43
N PRO A 34 16.35 -41.76 16.69
CA PRO A 34 17.04 -40.96 17.71
C PRO A 34 18.31 -41.67 18.23
N GLU A 35 18.95 -42.45 17.36
CA GLU A 35 20.13 -43.23 17.64
C GLU A 35 21.35 -42.61 16.96
N PHE A 36 22.50 -42.70 17.62
CA PHE A 36 23.78 -42.46 16.98
C PHE A 36 24.62 -43.73 17.03
N THR A 37 25.46 -43.91 16.02
CA THR A 37 26.37 -45.06 15.97
C THR A 37 27.60 -44.80 16.84
N TYR A 38 27.86 -45.69 17.78
CA TYR A 38 29.10 -45.75 18.54
C TYR A 38 29.97 -46.90 18.04
N GLN A 39 31.21 -46.58 17.66
CA GLN A 39 32.20 -47.57 17.24
C GLN A 39 33.40 -47.51 18.17
N GLY A 40 33.78 -48.66 18.74
CA GLY A 40 34.89 -48.78 19.67
C GLY A 40 35.84 -49.91 19.32
N ARG A 41 37.09 -49.82 19.80
CA ARG A 41 38.08 -50.90 19.72
C ARG A 41 38.44 -51.41 21.11
N LEU A 42 38.18 -52.70 21.35
CA LEU A 42 38.56 -53.41 22.56
C LEU A 42 39.87 -54.18 22.35
N SER A 43 40.82 -54.00 23.26
CA SER A 43 42.05 -54.81 23.34
C SER A 43 42.09 -55.56 24.66
N GLN A 44 42.65 -56.77 24.62
CA GLN A 44 42.92 -57.61 25.78
C GLN A 44 44.39 -58.05 25.73
N ASN A 45 45.15 -57.76 26.78
CA ASN A 45 46.59 -58.06 26.87
C ASN A 45 47.41 -57.56 25.65
N GLY A 46 47.06 -56.40 25.11
CA GLY A 46 47.75 -55.79 23.96
C GLY A 46 47.34 -56.33 22.59
N ALA A 47 46.57 -57.41 22.51
CA ALA A 47 45.99 -57.95 21.27
C ALA A 47 44.52 -57.49 21.08
N PRO A 48 44.00 -57.43 19.85
CA PRO A 48 42.57 -57.17 19.62
C PRO A 48 41.71 -58.26 20.25
N ALA A 49 40.68 -57.86 21.01
CA ALA A 49 39.79 -58.80 21.67
C ALA A 49 38.88 -59.54 20.65
N ASN A 50 38.63 -60.82 20.89
CA ASN A 50 37.70 -61.63 20.09
C ASN A 50 36.79 -62.43 21.03
N GLY A 51 35.50 -62.47 20.76
CA GLY A 51 34.50 -63.21 21.55
C GLY A 51 33.35 -62.34 22.02
N SER A 52 32.52 -62.88 22.92
CA SER A 52 31.36 -62.20 23.48
C SER A 52 31.71 -61.45 24.77
N PHE A 53 31.34 -60.18 24.85
CA PHE A 53 31.57 -59.31 26.00
C PHE A 53 30.27 -58.66 26.45
N ASN A 54 30.08 -58.50 27.75
CA ASN A 54 28.97 -57.70 28.26
C ASN A 54 29.35 -56.22 28.14
N LEU A 55 28.73 -55.50 27.20
CA LEU A 55 28.94 -54.06 27.02
C LEU A 55 27.80 -53.29 27.67
N SER A 56 28.10 -52.18 28.33
CA SER A 56 27.08 -51.25 28.79
C SER A 56 27.49 -49.80 28.59
N PHE A 57 26.50 -48.95 28.28
CA PHE A 57 26.68 -47.55 27.91
C PHE A 57 25.77 -46.67 28.76
N ALA A 58 26.34 -45.63 29.36
CA ALA A 58 25.59 -44.65 30.15
C ALA A 58 26.12 -43.25 29.88
N LEU A 59 25.23 -42.25 29.84
CA LEU A 59 25.60 -40.84 29.71
C LEU A 59 25.79 -40.21 31.09
N PHE A 60 26.68 -39.24 31.18
CA PHE A 60 26.98 -38.49 32.38
C PHE A 60 27.18 -37.00 32.08
N ASP A 61 27.02 -36.17 33.11
CA ASP A 61 27.19 -34.71 33.08
C ASP A 61 28.62 -34.22 33.40
N ALA A 62 29.59 -35.12 33.55
CA ALA A 62 31.02 -34.81 33.69
C ALA A 62 31.92 -35.96 33.20
N ASP A 63 33.18 -35.64 32.87
CA ASP A 63 34.21 -36.59 32.40
C ASP A 63 34.63 -37.62 33.47
N THR A 64 34.58 -37.22 34.74
CA THR A 64 34.84 -38.00 35.95
C THR A 64 33.84 -37.63 37.05
N ASN A 65 33.42 -38.59 37.88
CA ASN A 65 32.52 -38.40 39.04
C ASN A 65 31.15 -37.70 38.79
N GLY A 66 30.75 -37.48 37.53
CA GLY A 66 29.44 -36.90 37.20
C GLY A 66 28.24 -37.77 37.53
N ASN A 67 27.05 -37.17 37.51
CA ASN A 67 25.74 -37.82 37.62
C ASN A 67 25.32 -38.46 36.30
N GLN A 68 24.66 -39.62 36.39
CA GLN A 68 24.15 -40.30 35.21
C GLN A 68 22.92 -39.58 34.64
N ILE A 69 22.88 -39.42 33.32
CA ILE A 69 21.76 -38.86 32.56
C ILE A 69 21.11 -39.99 31.75
N GLY A 70 19.82 -40.24 32.01
CA GLY A 70 19.07 -41.29 31.33
C GLY A 70 19.43 -42.73 31.76
N ALA A 71 18.80 -43.70 31.11
CA ALA A 71 18.98 -45.13 31.42
C ALA A 71 20.28 -45.70 30.82
N THR A 72 20.85 -46.71 31.50
CA THR A 72 21.98 -47.49 30.96
C THR A 72 21.50 -48.43 29.86
N ILE A 73 22.14 -48.37 28.70
CA ILE A 73 21.95 -49.34 27.61
C ILE A 73 22.86 -50.53 27.88
N SER A 74 22.32 -51.75 27.89
CA SER A 74 23.07 -52.97 28.19
C SER A 74 22.98 -53.96 27.03
N GLU A 75 24.14 -54.41 26.56
CA GLU A 75 24.33 -55.34 25.45
C GLU A 75 25.07 -56.59 25.97
N PRO A 76 24.36 -57.54 26.61
CA PRO A 76 24.97 -58.73 27.17
C PRO A 76 25.48 -59.67 26.06
N GLY A 77 26.68 -60.21 26.24
CA GLY A 77 27.27 -61.18 25.31
C GLY A 77 27.55 -60.62 23.90
N PHE A 78 27.69 -59.31 23.75
CA PHE A 78 27.89 -58.63 22.47
C PHE A 78 29.13 -59.14 21.74
N PRO A 79 29.03 -59.54 20.46
CA PRO A 79 30.15 -60.08 19.71
C PRO A 79 31.17 -58.98 19.36
N VAL A 80 32.42 -59.20 19.72
CA VAL A 80 33.56 -58.37 19.32
C VAL A 80 34.46 -59.21 18.43
N THR A 81 34.77 -58.69 17.23
CA THR A 81 35.62 -59.37 16.25
C THR A 81 36.77 -58.46 15.85
N ASN A 82 38.00 -58.96 15.92
CA ASN A 82 39.23 -58.19 15.70
C ASN A 82 39.28 -56.89 16.52
N GLY A 83 38.76 -56.95 17.75
CA GLY A 83 38.65 -55.83 18.66
C GLY A 83 37.57 -54.82 18.29
N LEU A 84 36.91 -54.90 17.14
CA LEU A 84 35.94 -53.90 16.71
C LEU A 84 34.53 -54.28 17.17
N PHE A 85 33.79 -53.27 17.64
CA PHE A 85 32.35 -53.36 17.85
C PHE A 85 31.66 -52.07 17.38
N THR A 86 30.39 -52.17 17.00
CA THR A 86 29.57 -51.05 16.54
C THR A 86 28.18 -51.22 17.13
N VAL A 87 27.68 -50.21 17.83
CA VAL A 87 26.38 -50.24 18.52
C VAL A 87 25.59 -48.99 18.14
N SER A 88 24.29 -49.13 17.88
CA SER A 88 23.37 -47.99 17.80
C SER A 88 22.90 -47.63 19.20
N LEU A 89 23.20 -46.42 19.66
CA LEU A 89 22.85 -45.95 21.00
C LEU A 89 21.74 -44.92 20.92
N SER A 90 20.65 -45.12 21.67
CA SER A 90 19.56 -44.15 21.80
C SER A 90 19.31 -43.77 23.26
N PHE A 91 19.39 -42.48 23.54
CA PHE A 91 19.10 -41.89 24.86
C PHE A 91 17.97 -40.86 24.74
N PRO A 92 16.70 -41.28 24.72
CA PRO A 92 15.56 -40.38 24.51
C PRO A 92 15.55 -39.24 25.53
N GLY A 93 15.50 -38.00 25.04
CA GLY A 93 15.42 -36.79 25.88
C GLY A 93 16.69 -36.40 26.63
N ALA A 94 17.81 -37.12 26.47
CA ALA A 94 19.04 -36.81 27.19
C ALA A 94 19.77 -35.56 26.65
N PHE A 95 19.59 -35.24 25.37
CA PHE A 95 20.33 -34.16 24.69
C PHE A 95 19.54 -32.84 24.74
N ASP A 96 19.91 -31.93 25.64
CA ASP A 96 19.23 -30.64 25.88
C ASP A 96 20.11 -29.42 25.55
N GLY A 97 21.31 -29.64 25.00
CA GLY A 97 22.30 -28.60 24.70
C GLY A 97 23.41 -28.47 25.74
N THR A 98 23.40 -29.25 26.82
CA THR A 98 24.53 -29.40 27.74
C THR A 98 25.55 -30.42 27.22
N GLN A 99 26.83 -30.27 27.61
CA GLN A 99 27.87 -31.25 27.28
C GLN A 99 27.61 -32.54 28.06
N LEU A 100 27.65 -33.68 27.38
CA LEU A 100 27.52 -35.01 27.99
C LEU A 100 28.75 -35.88 27.70
N TRP A 101 28.98 -36.87 28.55
CA TRP A 101 30.09 -37.80 28.46
C TRP A 101 29.59 -39.25 28.49
N LEU A 102 29.95 -40.03 27.49
CA LEU A 102 29.61 -41.44 27.36
C LEU A 102 30.59 -42.30 28.16
N GLN A 103 30.08 -43.02 29.15
CA GLN A 103 30.79 -44.09 29.83
C GLN A 103 30.53 -45.41 29.10
N VAL A 104 31.60 -46.11 28.73
CA VAL A 104 31.56 -47.48 28.23
C VAL A 104 32.06 -48.39 29.35
N SER A 105 31.34 -49.48 29.63
CA SER A 105 31.81 -50.51 30.55
C SER A 105 31.87 -51.86 29.86
N VAL A 106 32.91 -52.64 30.16
CA VAL A 106 33.14 -53.98 29.61
C VAL A 106 33.18 -54.98 30.75
N ASN A 107 32.33 -56.00 30.71
CA ASN A 107 32.17 -56.99 31.77
C ASN A 107 31.97 -56.34 33.16
N GLY A 108 31.20 -55.26 33.21
CA GLY A 108 30.91 -54.50 34.44
C GLY A 108 32.01 -53.53 34.90
N THR A 109 33.15 -53.44 34.20
CA THR A 109 34.23 -52.51 34.53
C THR A 109 34.15 -51.24 33.68
N PRO A 110 34.00 -50.04 34.28
CA PRO A 110 33.99 -48.78 33.55
C PRO A 110 35.35 -48.47 32.90
N MET A 111 35.33 -48.08 31.63
CA MET A 111 36.50 -47.58 30.92
C MET A 111 36.55 -46.05 31.09
N LEU A 112 37.53 -45.58 31.87
CA LEU A 112 37.77 -44.15 32.11
C LEU A 112 39.02 -43.67 31.35
N PRO A 113 39.10 -42.39 30.96
CA PRO A 113 38.08 -41.35 31.14
C PRO A 113 36.87 -41.54 30.21
N ARG A 114 35.72 -40.97 30.58
CA ARG A 114 34.51 -41.00 29.74
C ARG A 114 34.74 -40.21 28.45
N GLN A 115 34.13 -40.64 27.35
CA GLN A 115 34.29 -39.99 26.06
C GLN A 115 33.28 -38.85 25.90
N ALA A 116 33.73 -37.63 25.64
CA ALA A 116 32.82 -36.51 25.37
C ALA A 116 31.95 -36.83 24.14
N VAL A 117 30.64 -36.69 24.29
CA VAL A 117 29.70 -36.80 23.18
C VAL A 117 29.76 -35.48 22.41
N SER A 118 30.30 -35.53 21.19
CA SER A 118 30.29 -34.37 20.31
C SER A 118 28.90 -34.20 19.68
N THR A 119 28.53 -32.95 19.42
CA THR A 119 27.35 -32.61 18.63
C THR A 119 27.58 -33.04 17.17
N THR A 120 27.34 -34.31 16.83
CA THR A 120 27.41 -34.77 15.43
C THR A 120 26.16 -34.32 14.64
N PRO A 121 26.25 -34.18 13.30
CA PRO A 121 25.78 -33.01 12.55
C PRO A 121 24.27 -32.89 12.29
N VAL A 122 23.45 -33.83 12.76
CA VAL A 122 21.99 -33.69 12.64
C VAL A 122 21.52 -32.89 13.84
N ALA A 123 21.46 -31.57 13.66
CA ALA A 123 20.90 -30.65 14.62
C ALA A 123 19.46 -31.08 14.93
N GLN A 124 19.26 -31.75 16.08
CA GLN A 124 17.96 -32.18 16.58
C GLN A 124 16.96 -31.02 16.70
N PHE A 125 17.47 -29.78 16.72
CA PHE A 125 16.69 -28.53 16.68
C PHE A 125 16.44 -27.94 15.29
N ALA A 126 17.06 -28.44 14.21
CA ALA A 126 17.02 -27.78 12.90
C ALA A 126 15.80 -28.12 12.03
N LEU A 127 15.00 -29.14 12.37
CA LEU A 127 13.85 -29.52 11.53
C LEU A 127 12.49 -29.04 12.09
N SER A 128 12.40 -28.68 13.38
CA SER A 128 11.10 -28.34 14.01
C SER A 128 11.17 -27.38 15.20
N GLY A 129 12.34 -26.85 15.57
CA GLY A 129 12.41 -25.83 16.60
C GLY A 129 11.72 -24.55 16.13
N SER A 130 10.72 -24.07 16.87
CA SER A 130 10.26 -22.69 16.68
C SER A 130 11.47 -21.77 16.80
N ILE A 131 11.73 -20.93 15.80
CA ILE A 131 12.81 -19.94 15.86
C ILE A 131 12.55 -19.13 17.15
N SER A 132 13.55 -19.09 18.03
CA SER A 132 13.48 -18.39 19.31
C SER A 132 14.74 -17.57 19.51
N GLY A 133 14.66 -16.55 20.38
CA GLY A 133 15.75 -15.61 20.63
C GLY A 133 15.56 -14.26 19.95
N PRO A 134 16.53 -13.33 20.10
CA PRO A 134 16.44 -11.97 19.60
C PRO A 134 16.34 -11.91 18.07
N ALA A 135 15.46 -11.05 17.56
CA ALA A 135 15.45 -10.69 16.16
C ALA A 135 16.61 -9.72 15.84
N GLY A 136 17.02 -9.68 14.57
CA GLY A 136 18.11 -8.81 14.10
C GLY A 136 17.75 -8.06 12.82
N GLY A 137 18.63 -7.15 12.40
CA GLY A 137 18.42 -6.33 11.21
C GLY A 137 17.30 -5.31 11.38
N ASP A 138 16.33 -5.34 10.46
CA ASP A 138 15.18 -4.42 10.44
C ASP A 138 14.06 -4.77 11.43
N LEU A 139 14.24 -5.87 12.16
CA LEU A 139 13.29 -6.39 13.13
C LEU A 139 13.78 -6.13 14.56
N THR A 140 12.85 -5.93 15.48
CA THR A 140 13.07 -5.82 16.92
C THR A 140 12.21 -6.84 17.68
N GLY A 141 12.52 -7.06 18.96
CA GLY A 141 11.86 -8.05 19.81
C GLY A 141 12.44 -9.47 19.62
N ASN A 142 11.58 -10.47 19.82
CA ASN A 142 11.98 -11.88 19.83
C ASN A 142 11.10 -12.71 18.89
N TYR A 143 11.71 -13.74 18.28
CA TYR A 143 10.97 -14.74 17.51
C TYR A 143 9.99 -15.53 18.39
N PRO A 144 8.86 -16.01 17.84
CA PRO A 144 8.52 -16.05 16.41
C PRO A 144 7.84 -14.80 15.85
N ASN A 145 7.44 -13.84 16.70
CA ASN A 145 6.65 -12.67 16.29
C ASN A 145 7.41 -11.35 16.54
N PRO A 146 8.57 -11.12 15.89
CA PRO A 146 9.22 -9.84 15.98
C PRO A 146 8.40 -8.77 15.25
N THR A 147 8.63 -7.51 15.60
CA THR A 147 8.04 -6.36 14.91
C THR A 147 9.10 -5.65 14.09
N ILE A 148 8.66 -4.80 13.15
CA ILE A 148 9.58 -3.89 12.46
C ILE A 148 10.12 -2.88 13.47
N ALA A 149 11.43 -2.63 13.45
CA ALA A 149 12.06 -1.66 14.33
C ALA A 149 11.72 -0.21 13.92
N ASP A 150 11.73 0.70 14.90
CA ASP A 150 11.46 2.12 14.64
C ASP A 150 12.46 2.69 13.63
N GLY A 151 11.93 3.37 12.61
CA GLY A 151 12.75 3.95 11.53
C GLY A 151 13.37 2.92 10.57
N ALA A 152 13.10 1.62 10.74
CA ALA A 152 13.68 0.59 9.87
C ALA A 152 13.17 0.70 8.42
N VAL A 153 11.96 1.20 8.20
CA VAL A 153 11.41 1.45 6.86
C VAL A 153 11.91 2.81 6.36
N THR A 154 13.02 2.79 5.61
CA THR A 154 13.58 3.97 4.96
C THR A 154 13.07 4.12 3.52
N ASN A 155 13.25 5.29 2.90
CA ASN A 155 12.84 5.52 1.52
C ASN A 155 13.41 4.49 0.52
N ALA A 156 14.65 4.05 0.71
CA ALA A 156 15.29 3.05 -0.16
C ALA A 156 14.64 1.66 -0.08
N LYS A 157 13.94 1.36 1.02
CA LYS A 157 13.21 0.10 1.24
C LYS A 157 11.77 0.15 0.71
N ILE A 158 11.28 1.32 0.33
CA ILE A 158 9.98 1.50 -0.30
C ILE A 158 10.20 1.56 -1.82
N GLY A 159 9.84 0.49 -2.52
CA GLY A 159 9.94 0.45 -3.98
C GLY A 159 9.07 1.50 -4.68
N ILE A 160 9.40 1.81 -5.93
CA ILE A 160 8.58 2.69 -6.78
C ILE A 160 7.16 2.09 -6.88
N ALA A 161 6.15 2.95 -6.72
CA ALA A 161 4.74 2.57 -6.72
C ALA A 161 4.34 1.53 -5.64
N ALA A 162 5.18 1.29 -4.63
CA ALA A 162 4.84 0.36 -3.56
C ALA A 162 3.68 0.87 -2.68
N VAL A 163 3.50 2.18 -2.54
CA VAL A 163 2.38 2.79 -1.82
C VAL A 163 1.36 3.32 -2.83
N THR A 164 0.29 2.56 -3.05
CA THR A 164 -0.84 2.93 -3.90
C THR A 164 -1.96 3.56 -3.08
N SER A 165 -2.95 4.17 -3.75
CA SER A 165 -4.11 4.77 -3.07
C SER A 165 -4.87 3.77 -2.18
N SER A 166 -4.93 2.49 -2.57
CA SER A 166 -5.56 1.43 -1.77
C SER A 166 -4.83 1.11 -0.46
N LYS A 167 -3.56 1.51 -0.32
CA LYS A 167 -2.74 1.34 0.89
C LYS A 167 -2.78 2.57 1.80
N LEU A 168 -3.37 3.68 1.32
CA LEU A 168 -3.57 4.90 2.10
C LEU A 168 -4.98 4.91 2.67
N GLY A 169 -5.07 4.92 4.01
CA GLY A 169 -6.34 5.08 4.70
C GLY A 169 -6.93 6.49 4.51
N SER A 170 -8.23 6.63 4.75
CA SER A 170 -8.86 7.95 4.76
C SER A 170 -8.16 8.88 5.76
N SER A 171 -7.89 10.12 5.33
CA SER A 171 -7.21 11.15 6.14
C SER A 171 -5.77 10.82 6.57
N SER A 172 -5.14 9.77 6.02
CA SER A 172 -3.75 9.42 6.39
C SER A 172 -2.72 10.43 5.87
N VAL A 173 -3.06 11.18 4.82
CA VAL A 173 -2.23 12.26 4.27
C VAL A 173 -2.78 13.59 4.76
N THR A 174 -2.15 14.15 5.79
CA THR A 174 -2.50 15.47 6.33
C THR A 174 -1.70 16.58 5.63
N SER A 175 -2.04 17.84 5.89
CA SER A 175 -1.29 18.98 5.34
C SER A 175 0.19 18.96 5.71
N ALA A 176 0.55 18.42 6.88
CA ALA A 176 1.95 18.28 7.30
C ALA A 176 2.75 17.28 6.44
N ALA A 177 2.08 16.31 5.81
CA ALA A 177 2.68 15.33 4.92
C ALA A 177 2.87 15.88 3.48
N ILE A 178 2.23 17.00 3.14
CA ILE A 178 2.29 17.63 1.83
C ILE A 178 3.27 18.80 1.89
N ALA A 179 4.41 18.66 1.22
CA ALA A 179 5.39 19.74 1.15
C ALA A 179 4.80 20.99 0.47
N SER A 180 5.34 22.16 0.81
CA SER A 180 4.95 23.41 0.17
C SER A 180 5.12 23.32 -1.35
N ALA A 181 4.11 23.78 -2.10
CA ALA A 181 4.05 23.71 -3.57
C ALA A 181 4.11 22.29 -4.18
N ALA A 182 3.94 21.22 -3.39
CA ALA A 182 3.93 19.85 -3.93
C ALA A 182 2.72 19.53 -4.83
N VAL A 183 1.63 20.29 -4.67
CA VAL A 183 0.41 20.14 -5.50
C VAL A 183 0.42 21.23 -6.57
N GLY A 184 0.70 20.84 -7.80
CA GLY A 184 0.65 21.69 -8.98
C GLY A 184 -0.58 21.42 -9.84
N ASN A 185 -0.53 21.85 -11.11
CA ASN A 185 -1.65 21.73 -12.04
C ASN A 185 -1.91 20.27 -12.47
N SER A 186 -0.89 19.42 -12.55
CA SER A 186 -1.05 18.01 -12.92
C SER A 186 -1.76 17.20 -11.84
N GLU A 187 -1.65 17.62 -10.59
CA GLU A 187 -2.25 16.96 -9.43
C GLU A 187 -3.70 17.41 -9.20
N LEU A 188 -4.11 18.53 -9.81
CA LEU A 188 -5.47 19.06 -9.74
C LEU A 188 -6.25 18.71 -11.00
N ALA A 189 -7.20 17.79 -10.87
CA ALA A 189 -8.14 17.49 -11.94
C ALA A 189 -8.98 18.75 -12.33
N THR A 190 -9.49 18.77 -13.55
CA THR A 190 -10.41 19.82 -14.00
C THR A 190 -11.60 19.93 -13.05
N ALA A 191 -11.91 21.17 -12.61
CA ALA A 191 -12.96 21.47 -11.63
C ALA A 191 -12.76 20.83 -10.24
N ALA A 192 -11.56 20.34 -9.91
CA ALA A 192 -11.27 19.81 -8.57
C ALA A 192 -11.46 20.86 -7.46
N VAL A 193 -11.27 22.15 -7.76
CA VAL A 193 -11.50 23.26 -6.83
C VAL A 193 -12.86 23.90 -7.13
N SER A 194 -13.89 23.45 -6.40
CA SER A 194 -15.23 24.07 -6.41
C SER A 194 -15.29 25.32 -5.55
N SER A 195 -16.34 26.13 -5.70
CA SER A 195 -16.58 27.31 -4.86
C SER A 195 -16.55 26.98 -3.36
N SER A 196 -17.11 25.83 -2.95
CA SER A 196 -17.10 25.37 -1.55
C SER A 196 -15.69 25.08 -0.99
N LYS A 197 -14.68 24.92 -1.85
CA LYS A 197 -13.28 24.71 -1.47
C LYS A 197 -12.49 26.02 -1.40
N ILE A 198 -13.08 27.12 -1.86
CA ILE A 198 -12.52 28.46 -1.77
C ILE A 198 -13.21 29.14 -0.60
N ALA A 199 -12.48 29.39 0.49
CA ALA A 199 -13.03 30.10 1.62
C ALA A 199 -13.44 31.54 1.22
N ASP A 200 -14.41 32.10 1.94
CA ASP A 200 -14.81 33.49 1.76
C ASP A 200 -13.59 34.41 1.88
N LEU A 201 -13.49 35.38 0.96
CA LEU A 201 -12.37 36.32 0.86
C LEU A 201 -10.99 35.68 0.56
N ALA A 202 -10.93 34.38 0.25
CA ALA A 202 -9.65 33.73 -0.06
C ALA A 202 -9.01 34.27 -1.34
N VAL A 203 -9.79 34.80 -2.28
CA VAL A 203 -9.29 35.45 -3.50
C VAL A 203 -9.07 36.93 -3.22
N THR A 204 -7.85 37.27 -2.80
CA THR A 204 -7.41 38.65 -2.53
C THR A 204 -7.01 39.37 -3.82
N GLU A 205 -6.89 40.70 -3.77
CA GLU A 205 -6.46 41.53 -4.93
C GLU A 205 -5.17 41.01 -5.58
N THR A 206 -4.18 40.63 -4.78
CA THR A 206 -2.91 40.07 -5.26
C THR A 206 -3.03 38.74 -5.99
N LYS A 207 -4.13 37.99 -5.78
CA LYS A 207 -4.44 36.74 -6.48
C LYS A 207 -5.19 36.96 -7.78
N ILE A 208 -5.74 38.17 -8.01
CA ILE A 208 -6.40 38.57 -9.25
C ILE A 208 -5.37 39.30 -10.10
N GLY A 209 -4.90 38.67 -11.17
CA GLY A 209 -4.00 39.31 -12.11
C GLY A 209 -4.63 40.53 -12.78
N ASN A 210 -3.81 41.52 -13.14
CA ASN A 210 -4.25 42.69 -13.89
C ASN A 210 -4.98 42.26 -15.17
N ASN A 211 -6.10 42.92 -15.47
CA ASN A 211 -6.95 42.64 -16.65
C ASN A 211 -7.52 41.20 -16.72
N SER A 212 -7.39 40.40 -15.65
CA SER A 212 -7.87 39.01 -15.68
C SER A 212 -9.39 38.92 -15.67
N ILE A 213 -10.10 39.92 -15.13
CA ILE A 213 -11.55 40.04 -15.20
C ILE A 213 -11.92 40.78 -16.49
N THR A 214 -12.23 40.01 -17.54
CA THR A 214 -12.71 40.54 -18.82
C THR A 214 -14.21 40.77 -18.78
N ARG A 215 -14.77 41.54 -19.71
CA ARG A 215 -16.23 41.78 -19.79
C ARG A 215 -17.03 40.48 -19.84
N ALA A 216 -16.53 39.44 -20.53
CA ALA A 216 -17.15 38.12 -20.58
C ALA A 216 -17.22 37.38 -19.23
N LYS A 217 -16.41 37.79 -18.23
CA LYS A 217 -16.43 37.27 -16.86
C LYS A 217 -17.36 38.06 -15.93
N ILE A 218 -17.91 39.18 -16.41
CA ILE A 218 -18.87 40.00 -15.69
C ILE A 218 -20.24 39.66 -16.22
N MET A 219 -21.16 39.31 -15.33
CA MET A 219 -22.52 38.99 -15.71
C MET A 219 -23.28 40.27 -16.05
N GLY A 220 -23.90 40.32 -17.22
CA GLY A 220 -24.72 41.44 -17.70
C GLY A 220 -24.76 41.51 -19.23
N ALA A 221 -25.27 42.61 -19.77
CA ALA A 221 -25.23 42.89 -21.20
C ALA A 221 -23.86 43.44 -21.60
N ASP A 222 -23.30 42.99 -22.73
CA ASP A 222 -22.15 43.60 -23.40
C ASP A 222 -22.53 43.80 -24.87
N ILE A 223 -23.13 44.95 -25.18
CA ILE A 223 -23.76 45.22 -26.48
C ILE A 223 -23.09 46.40 -27.16
N THR A 224 -22.67 46.17 -28.39
CA THR A 224 -22.20 47.21 -29.31
C THR A 224 -23.21 47.35 -30.43
N GLY A 225 -23.75 48.55 -30.64
CA GLY A 225 -24.80 48.74 -31.63
C GLY A 225 -25.13 50.20 -31.90
N THR A 226 -26.13 50.42 -32.74
CA THR A 226 -26.61 51.75 -33.13
C THR A 226 -27.98 51.98 -32.53
N MET A 227 -28.14 53.04 -31.74
CA MET A 227 -29.46 53.49 -31.31
C MET A 227 -30.05 54.48 -32.33
N GLY A 228 -31.37 54.60 -32.32
CA GLY A 228 -32.09 55.55 -33.16
C GLY A 228 -31.80 57.01 -32.80
N GLY A 229 -32.33 57.91 -33.61
CA GLY A 229 -32.15 59.34 -33.43
C GLY A 229 -32.92 59.93 -32.25
N VAL A 230 -32.42 61.05 -31.74
CA VAL A 230 -33.05 61.84 -30.69
C VAL A 230 -33.06 63.30 -31.15
N SER A 231 -34.18 64.00 -30.96
CA SER A 231 -34.32 65.44 -31.22
C SER A 231 -34.95 66.11 -30.02
N LEU A 232 -34.25 67.08 -29.44
CA LEU A 232 -34.68 67.79 -28.23
C LEU A 232 -34.60 69.29 -28.44
N ALA A 233 -35.67 69.99 -28.08
CA ALA A 233 -35.68 71.45 -27.98
C ALA A 233 -34.62 71.94 -26.96
N GLY A 234 -34.22 73.20 -27.05
CA GLY A 234 -33.31 73.81 -26.09
C GLY A 234 -33.85 73.73 -24.66
N GLY A 235 -33.02 73.29 -23.72
CA GLY A 235 -33.38 73.11 -22.31
C GLY A 235 -34.16 71.83 -21.98
N ALA A 236 -34.46 70.98 -22.97
CA ALA A 236 -35.24 69.77 -22.75
C ALA A 236 -34.38 68.53 -22.47
N CYS A 237 -34.95 67.57 -21.73
CA CYS A 237 -34.39 66.24 -21.49
C CYS A 237 -35.40 65.15 -21.87
N ALA A 238 -34.91 63.99 -22.28
CA ALA A 238 -35.73 62.80 -22.52
C ALA A 238 -35.00 61.53 -22.10
N ASP A 239 -35.77 60.56 -21.62
CA ASP A 239 -35.30 59.19 -21.42
C ASP A 239 -35.54 58.40 -22.71
N VAL A 240 -34.49 57.71 -23.15
CA VAL A 240 -34.48 56.95 -24.38
C VAL A 240 -34.18 55.51 -24.04
N SER A 241 -35.12 54.64 -24.41
CA SER A 241 -34.97 53.20 -24.27
C SER A 241 -34.04 52.67 -25.35
N VAL A 242 -32.99 51.95 -24.95
CA VAL A 242 -32.08 51.26 -25.86
C VAL A 242 -32.12 49.78 -25.57
N SER A 243 -32.32 48.97 -26.62
CA SER A 243 -32.27 47.52 -26.51
C SER A 243 -30.86 47.06 -26.15
N ALA A 244 -30.76 46.30 -25.06
CA ALA A 244 -29.51 45.72 -24.57
C ALA A 244 -29.81 44.29 -24.09
N GLY A 245 -29.74 43.33 -25.03
CA GLY A 245 -29.95 41.92 -24.72
C GLY A 245 -29.02 41.45 -23.58
N GLY A 246 -29.59 40.77 -22.59
CA GLY A 246 -28.86 40.31 -21.39
C GLY A 246 -28.98 41.23 -20.18
N ALA A 247 -29.41 42.49 -20.35
CA ALA A 247 -29.65 43.40 -19.23
C ALA A 247 -30.84 42.92 -18.39
N GLN A 248 -30.72 42.97 -17.07
CA GLN A 248 -31.79 42.68 -16.13
C GLN A 248 -32.07 43.88 -15.23
N VAL A 249 -33.27 43.91 -14.66
CA VAL A 249 -33.70 44.99 -13.76
C VAL A 249 -32.68 45.17 -12.63
N ASN A 250 -32.34 46.43 -12.34
CA ASN A 250 -31.32 46.85 -11.36
C ASN A 250 -29.85 46.60 -11.74
N ASP A 251 -29.53 46.08 -12.92
CA ASP A 251 -28.13 46.04 -13.35
C ASP A 251 -27.55 47.49 -13.40
N LEU A 252 -26.29 47.66 -13.02
CA LEU A 252 -25.55 48.92 -13.20
C LEU A 252 -25.29 49.15 -14.68
N VAL A 253 -25.66 50.32 -15.21
CA VAL A 253 -25.47 50.66 -16.63
C VAL A 253 -24.21 51.49 -16.83
N ILE A 254 -23.32 51.02 -17.71
CA ILE A 254 -22.18 51.76 -18.23
C ILE A 254 -22.47 52.04 -19.71
N PHE A 255 -22.43 53.33 -20.06
CA PHE A 255 -22.66 53.83 -21.41
C PHE A 255 -21.39 54.44 -21.97
N GLY A 256 -21.05 54.10 -23.22
CA GLY A 256 -19.97 54.72 -23.97
C GLY A 256 -20.36 54.97 -25.42
N LEU A 257 -19.71 55.95 -26.04
CA LEU A 257 -19.79 56.18 -27.48
C LEU A 257 -18.76 55.30 -28.18
N GLN A 258 -19.13 54.74 -29.33
CA GLN A 258 -18.16 54.06 -30.19
C GLN A 258 -17.23 55.09 -30.86
N ALA A 259 -16.08 54.62 -31.34
CA ALA A 259 -15.13 55.47 -32.05
C ALA A 259 -15.82 56.21 -33.21
N GLY A 260 -15.63 57.54 -33.26
CA GLY A 260 -16.22 58.41 -34.29
C GLY A 260 -17.66 58.85 -34.03
N ALA A 261 -18.36 58.28 -33.04
CA ALA A 261 -19.66 58.79 -32.62
C ALA A 261 -19.51 60.08 -31.81
N THR A 262 -20.27 61.11 -32.18
CA THR A 262 -20.27 62.41 -31.49
C THR A 262 -21.68 62.82 -31.14
N LEU A 263 -21.82 63.45 -29.98
CA LEU A 263 -23.04 64.12 -29.61
C LEU A 263 -23.03 65.56 -30.16
N PRO A 264 -24.19 66.14 -30.50
CA PRO A 264 -24.28 67.56 -30.84
C PRO A 264 -23.73 68.45 -29.72
N SER A 265 -23.35 69.69 -30.07
CA SER A 265 -22.86 70.63 -29.06
C SER A 265 -23.92 70.89 -28.00
N ARG A 266 -23.48 70.96 -26.73
CA ARG A 266 -24.36 71.18 -25.57
C ARG A 266 -25.41 70.09 -25.37
N PHE A 267 -25.12 68.87 -25.82
CA PHE A 267 -25.94 67.68 -25.61
C PHE A 267 -25.23 66.73 -24.64
N ILE A 268 -25.93 66.31 -23.58
CA ILE A 268 -25.40 65.43 -22.54
C ILE A 268 -26.14 64.09 -22.61
N ALA A 269 -25.41 63.00 -22.40
CA ALA A 269 -25.95 61.65 -22.25
C ALA A 269 -25.53 61.07 -20.90
N LEU A 270 -26.47 60.50 -20.16
CA LEU A 270 -26.26 59.91 -18.84
C LEU A 270 -26.83 58.49 -18.85
N PRO A 271 -26.11 57.50 -18.29
CA PRO A 271 -26.70 56.19 -18.06
C PRO A 271 -27.84 56.31 -17.04
N GLY A 272 -28.99 55.74 -17.37
CA GLY A 272 -30.10 55.56 -16.43
C GLY A 272 -30.03 54.19 -15.77
N ARG A 273 -31.20 53.61 -15.50
CA ARG A 273 -31.34 52.27 -14.91
C ARG A 273 -31.92 51.29 -15.93
N VAL A 274 -31.84 50.01 -15.60
CA VAL A 274 -32.56 48.95 -16.32
C VAL A 274 -33.94 48.80 -15.67
N ASP A 275 -34.97 49.35 -16.31
CA ASP A 275 -36.36 49.30 -15.81
C ASP A 275 -37.10 48.02 -16.24
N SER A 276 -36.66 47.41 -17.34
CA SER A 276 -37.21 46.17 -17.88
C SER A 276 -36.07 45.34 -18.44
N ALA A 277 -36.19 44.02 -18.33
CA ALA A 277 -35.22 43.10 -18.92
C ALA A 277 -35.04 43.39 -20.42
N GLY A 278 -33.78 43.38 -20.86
CA GLY A 278 -33.39 43.63 -22.24
C GLY A 278 -33.38 45.10 -22.68
N VAL A 279 -33.68 46.07 -21.79
CA VAL A 279 -33.76 47.49 -22.15
C VAL A 279 -33.07 48.36 -21.11
N VAL A 280 -32.08 49.15 -21.53
CA VAL A 280 -31.49 50.21 -20.69
C VAL A 280 -32.15 51.55 -20.99
N MET A 281 -32.32 52.38 -19.98
CA MET A 281 -32.70 53.78 -20.17
C MET A 281 -31.46 54.64 -20.20
N LEU A 282 -31.37 55.51 -21.20
CA LEU A 282 -30.36 56.57 -21.27
C LEU A 282 -31.07 57.92 -21.22
N ARG A 283 -30.59 58.84 -20.38
CA ARG A 283 -31.12 60.19 -20.32
C ARG A 283 -30.30 61.10 -21.21
N PHE A 284 -30.94 61.73 -22.17
CA PHE A 284 -30.36 62.76 -23.01
C PHE A 284 -30.91 64.13 -22.61
N CYS A 285 -30.04 65.14 -22.55
CA CYS A 285 -30.41 66.51 -22.23
C CYS A 285 -29.74 67.49 -23.19
N ASN A 286 -30.53 68.34 -23.83
CA ASN A 286 -30.05 69.49 -24.58
C ASN A 286 -29.97 70.70 -23.64
N ILE A 287 -28.76 71.07 -23.21
CA ILE A 287 -28.51 72.24 -22.34
C ILE A 287 -28.20 73.51 -23.15
N GLY A 288 -28.47 73.49 -24.46
CA GLY A 288 -28.46 74.65 -25.35
C GLY A 288 -29.82 75.35 -25.41
N THR A 289 -29.89 76.39 -26.26
CA THR A 289 -31.11 77.17 -26.48
C THR A 289 -31.82 76.82 -27.80
N ALA A 290 -31.09 76.25 -28.76
CA ALA A 290 -31.64 75.77 -30.03
C ALA A 290 -31.94 74.27 -29.97
N THR A 291 -32.89 73.80 -30.79
CA THR A 291 -33.14 72.37 -30.98
C THR A 291 -31.91 71.67 -31.55
N GLN A 292 -31.55 70.54 -30.96
CA GLN A 292 -30.42 69.71 -31.38
C GLN A 292 -30.90 68.28 -31.64
N SER A 293 -30.29 67.61 -32.61
CA SER A 293 -30.65 66.23 -32.94
C SER A 293 -29.49 65.44 -33.54
N PHE A 294 -29.59 64.12 -33.42
CA PHE A 294 -28.82 63.16 -34.22
C PHE A 294 -29.78 62.12 -34.80
N SER A 295 -29.49 61.58 -35.99
CA SER A 295 -30.33 60.58 -36.66
C SER A 295 -30.08 59.15 -36.17
N SER A 296 -28.86 58.90 -35.70
CA SER A 296 -28.44 57.64 -35.08
C SER A 296 -27.20 57.89 -34.24
N LEU A 297 -26.91 56.99 -33.30
CA LEU A 297 -25.72 57.08 -32.47
C LEU A 297 -25.15 55.69 -32.23
N ASN A 298 -23.86 55.51 -32.54
CA ASN A 298 -23.16 54.26 -32.29
C ASN A 298 -22.69 54.22 -30.83
N VAL A 299 -23.21 53.27 -30.07
CA VAL A 299 -23.05 53.17 -28.62
C VAL A 299 -22.52 51.81 -28.22
N HIS A 300 -21.86 51.78 -27.07
CA HIS A 300 -21.49 50.58 -26.35
C HIS A 300 -22.16 50.60 -24.98
N ILE A 301 -22.86 49.53 -24.65
CA ILE A 301 -23.63 49.40 -23.42
C ILE A 301 -23.14 48.16 -22.70
N LEU A 302 -22.61 48.37 -21.50
CA LEU A 302 -22.24 47.31 -20.57
C LEU A 302 -23.19 47.39 -19.37
N THR A 303 -23.79 46.27 -18.96
CA THR A 303 -24.46 46.17 -17.68
C THR A 303 -23.73 45.20 -16.76
N MET A 304 -23.85 45.39 -15.44
CA MET A 304 -23.18 44.59 -14.43
C MET A 304 -24.19 44.18 -13.35
N ARG A 305 -24.17 42.90 -12.97
CA ARG A 305 -25.02 42.31 -11.93
C ARG A 305 -24.23 41.80 -10.74
#